data_AF-A0A0H5SDY2-F1
#
_entry.id   AF-A0A0H5SDY2-F1
#
_cell.length_a   1.000
_cell.length_b   1.000
_cell.length_c   1.000
_cell.angle_alpha   90.00
_cell.angle_beta   90.00
_cell.angle_gamma   90.00
#
_symmetry.space_group_name_H-M   'P 1'
#
loop_
_entity.id
_entity.type
_entity.pdbx_description
1 polymer ?
#
loop_
_entity_poly.entity_id
_entity_poly.type
_entity_poly.pdbx_seq_one_letter_code
_entity_poly.pdbx_strand_id
1 'polypeptide(L)'
;MSMAVAQKYYDLCAILFPIAMYMFDDTKRKKIEGFVWTNHERQILQFHQQKLLLLWCTSTAAIFIAMLLIIPFFFKFKKAKTNEERTFRLLIMYTLAVLFIIIASLNGIAMIWLYITAPADNKLFYELFDKSVKEEIFLTQIEKGLDCISDDDKELDPTV
;
A
#
# COMPACT_ATOMS: atom_id res chain seq x y z
N MET A 1 -2.56 -4.49 -11.86
CA MET A 1 -2.73 -5.42 -10.72
C MET A 1 -2.01 -4.91 -9.47
N SER A 2 -0.72 -4.56 -9.53
CA SER A 2 0.05 -4.05 -8.38
C SER A 2 -0.57 -2.81 -7.72
N MET A 3 -1.03 -1.82 -8.50
CA MET A 3 -1.65 -0.58 -7.98
C MET A 3 -2.89 -0.88 -7.11
N ALA A 4 -3.84 -1.66 -7.63
CA ALA A 4 -5.10 -1.96 -6.93
C ALA A 4 -4.87 -2.77 -5.66
N VAL A 5 -3.93 -3.74 -5.71
CA VAL A 5 -3.51 -4.51 -4.54
C VAL A 5 -2.87 -3.59 -3.52
N ALA A 6 -1.85 -2.81 -3.90
CA ALA A 6 -1.15 -1.89 -3.00
C ALA A 6 -2.12 -0.88 -2.36
N GLN A 7 -3.08 -0.37 -3.12
CA GLN A 7 -4.11 0.54 -2.62
C GLN A 7 -4.98 -0.14 -1.55
N LYS A 8 -5.53 -1.32 -1.83
CA LYS A 8 -6.38 -2.03 -0.87
C LYS A 8 -5.63 -2.39 0.42
N TYR A 9 -4.40 -2.87 0.30
CA TYR A 9 -3.56 -3.15 1.46
C TYR A 9 -3.19 -1.87 2.22
N TYR A 10 -2.88 -0.78 1.52
CA TYR A 10 -2.60 0.50 2.15
C TYR A 10 -3.81 1.04 2.93
N ASP A 11 -5.00 1.03 2.33
CA ASP A 11 -6.24 1.50 2.97
C ASP A 11 -6.51 0.71 4.26
N LEU A 12 -6.37 -0.62 4.21
CA LEU A 12 -6.50 -1.48 5.38
C LEU A 12 -5.44 -1.18 6.45
N CYS A 13 -4.16 -1.07 6.06
CA CYS A 13 -3.06 -0.76 6.98
C CYS A 13 -3.23 0.62 7.61
N ALA A 14 -3.71 1.62 6.87
CA ALA A 14 -3.92 2.98 7.35
C ALA A 14 -4.98 3.06 8.47
N ILE A 15 -5.91 2.11 8.50
CA ILE A 15 -6.93 1.98 9.55
C ILE A 15 -6.41 1.06 10.67
N LEU A 16 -5.90 -0.12 10.33
CA LEU A 16 -5.56 -1.16 11.30
C LEU A 16 -4.29 -0.86 12.10
N PHE A 17 -3.24 -0.31 11.47
CA PHE A 17 -1.95 -0.08 12.14
C PHE A 17 -2.02 0.95 13.26
N PRO A 18 -2.72 2.10 13.13
CA PRO A 18 -2.88 3.02 14.25
C PRO A 18 -3.56 2.36 15.45
N ILE A 19 -4.62 1.57 15.22
CA ILE A 19 -5.35 0.86 16.27
C ILE A 19 -4.45 -0.19 16.93
N ALA A 20 -3.73 -0.98 16.12
CA ALA A 20 -2.80 -1.99 16.63
C ALA A 20 -1.63 -1.36 17.42
N MET A 21 -1.06 -0.24 16.95
CA MET A 21 -0.03 0.48 17.69
C MET A 21 -0.55 1.02 19.03
N TYR A 22 -1.80 1.49 19.06
CA TYR A 22 -2.45 1.91 20.30
C TYR A 22 -2.66 0.73 21.26
N MET A 23 -3.08 -0.42 20.74
CA MET A 23 -3.19 -1.67 21.50
C MET A 23 -1.84 -2.16 22.07
N PHE A 24 -0.75 -2.03 21.31
CA PHE A 24 0.60 -2.36 21.77
C PHE A 24 1.09 -1.37 22.85
N ASP A 25 0.79 -0.08 22.70
CA ASP A 25 1.10 0.92 23.71
C ASP A 25 0.36 0.65 25.02
N ASP A 26 -0.92 0.30 24.94
CA ASP A 26 -1.73 -0.04 26.09
C ASP A 26 -1.24 -1.31 26.81
N THR A 27 -0.95 -2.37 26.03
CA THR A 27 -0.34 -3.61 26.56
C THR A 27 0.97 -3.32 27.29
N LYS A 28 1.83 -2.46 26.73
CA LYS A 28 3.08 -2.03 27.37
C LYS A 28 2.83 -1.27 28.67
N ARG A 29 1.83 -0.37 28.70
CA ARG A 29 1.46 0.39 29.91
C ARG A 29 0.96 -0.53 31.03
N LYS A 30 0.28 -1.62 30.68
CA LYS A 30 -0.18 -2.66 31.61
C LYS A 30 0.93 -3.57 32.14
N LYS A 31 2.17 -3.43 31.64
CA LYS A 31 3.35 -4.19 32.08
C LYS A 31 3.17 -5.71 32.01
N ILE A 32 2.56 -6.19 30.93
CA ILE A 32 2.42 -7.64 30.69
C ILE A 32 3.80 -8.28 30.57
N GLU A 33 4.02 -9.36 31.32
CA GLU A 33 5.29 -10.09 31.32
C GLU A 33 5.59 -10.65 29.93
N GLY A 34 6.82 -10.47 29.44
CA GLY A 34 7.26 -10.96 28.14
C GLY A 34 6.78 -10.14 26.93
N PHE A 35 6.04 -9.05 27.13
CA PHE A 35 5.67 -8.13 26.06
C PHE A 35 6.72 -7.02 25.89
N VAL A 36 7.44 -7.06 24.76
CA VAL A 36 8.43 -6.04 24.38
C VAL A 36 7.85 -5.23 23.23
N TRP A 37 7.73 -3.92 23.46
CA TRP A 37 7.30 -2.97 22.44
C TRP A 37 8.16 -1.72 22.49
N THR A 38 8.92 -1.51 21.44
CA THR A 38 9.97 -0.49 21.33
C THR A 38 9.72 0.46 20.17
N ASN A 39 10.42 1.60 20.18
CA ASN A 39 10.37 2.56 19.07
C ASN A 39 10.90 1.95 17.76
N HIS A 40 11.78 0.95 17.84
CA HIS A 40 12.32 0.29 16.65
C HIS A 40 11.26 -0.56 15.94
N GLU A 41 10.51 -1.38 16.68
CA GLU A 41 9.43 -2.20 16.13
C GLU A 41 8.31 -1.33 15.56
N ARG A 42 8.00 -0.20 16.23
CA ARG A 42 7.09 0.81 15.70
C ARG A 42 7.55 1.35 14.35
N GLN A 43 8.82 1.71 14.22
CA GLN A 43 9.36 2.21 12.97
C GLN A 43 9.27 1.16 11.85
N ILE A 44 9.49 -0.12 12.15
CA ILE A 44 9.37 -1.20 11.17
C ILE A 44 7.94 -1.27 10.61
N LEU A 45 6.92 -1.26 11.47
CA LEU A 45 5.51 -1.30 11.05
C LEU A 45 5.09 -0.03 10.29
N GLN A 46 5.53 1.15 10.74
CA GLN A 46 5.29 2.41 10.02
C GLN A 46 5.97 2.42 8.65
N PHE A 47 7.19 1.91 8.58
CA PHE A 47 7.94 1.80 7.34
C PHE A 47 7.26 0.83 6.37
N HIS A 48 6.65 -0.25 6.86
CA HIS A 48 5.86 -1.16 6.04
C HIS A 48 4.71 -0.44 5.33
N GLN A 49 3.95 0.40 6.03
CA GLN A 49 2.90 1.23 5.42
C GLN A 49 3.47 2.19 4.35
N GLN A 50 4.64 2.80 4.61
CA GLN A 50 5.30 3.66 3.63
C GLN A 50 5.77 2.91 2.38
N LYS A 51 6.25 1.66 2.52
CA LYS A 51 6.61 0.80 1.36
C LYS A 51 5.40 0.55 0.45
N LEU A 52 4.23 0.29 1.04
CA LEU A 52 2.97 0.10 0.29
C LEU A 52 2.58 1.37 -0.47
N LEU A 53 2.69 2.54 0.18
CA LEU A 53 2.44 3.83 -0.47
C LEU A 53 3.42 4.08 -1.64
N LEU A 54 4.69 3.77 -1.44
CA LEU A 54 5.71 3.91 -2.48
C LEU A 54 5.41 3.00 -3.68
N LEU A 55 5.04 1.75 -3.45
CA LEU A 55 4.66 0.81 -4.50
C LEU A 55 3.42 1.30 -5.28
N TRP A 56 2.45 1.89 -4.58
CA TRP A 56 1.29 2.50 -5.21
C TRP A 56 1.69 3.68 -6.10
N CYS A 57 2.50 4.61 -5.60
CA CYS A 57 3.01 5.75 -6.38
C CYS A 57 3.78 5.31 -7.63
N THR A 58 4.71 4.35 -7.50
CA THR A 58 5.50 3.86 -8.65
C THR A 58 4.63 3.10 -9.65
N SER A 59 3.63 2.34 -9.18
CA SER A 59 2.68 1.65 -10.05
C SER A 59 1.81 2.63 -10.82
N THR A 60 1.32 3.69 -10.18
CA THR A 60 0.52 4.75 -10.82
C THR A 60 1.32 5.47 -11.89
N ALA A 61 2.57 5.87 -11.58
CA ALA A 61 3.47 6.50 -12.56
C ALA A 61 3.74 5.59 -13.77
N ALA A 62 3.96 4.29 -13.54
CA ALA A 62 4.16 3.32 -14.62
C ALA A 62 2.94 3.20 -15.54
N ILE A 63 1.72 3.22 -14.98
CA ILE A 63 0.48 3.18 -15.76
C ILE A 63 0.33 4.44 -16.61
N PHE A 64 0.56 5.62 -16.04
CA PHE A 64 0.47 6.88 -16.79
C PHE A 64 1.41 6.90 -18.00
N ILE A 65 2.66 6.46 -17.81
CA ILE A 65 3.64 6.42 -18.91
C ILE A 65 3.30 5.34 -19.93
N ALA A 66 2.81 4.18 -19.48
CA ALA A 66 2.30 3.16 -20.39
C ALA A 66 1.16 3.70 -21.26
N MET A 67 0.22 4.44 -20.66
CA MET A 67 -0.88 5.08 -21.40
C MET A 67 -0.33 6.07 -22.44
N LEU A 68 0.63 6.93 -22.06
CA LEU A 68 1.26 7.89 -22.98
C LEU A 68 1.94 7.20 -24.17
N LEU A 69 2.56 6.04 -23.96
CA LEU A 69 3.20 5.26 -25.03
C LEU A 69 2.20 4.62 -25.99
N ILE A 70 1.00 4.27 -25.53
CA ILE A 70 0.00 3.60 -26.36
C ILE A 70 -0.84 4.61 -27.17
N ILE A 71 -1.02 5.85 -26.69
CA ILE A 71 -1.73 6.92 -27.43
C ILE A 71 -1.28 7.02 -28.92
N PRO A 72 0.03 7.02 -29.24
CA PRO A 72 0.55 6.92 -30.61
C PRO A 72 -0.10 5.87 -31.52
N PHE A 73 -0.51 4.72 -30.99
CA PHE A 73 -1.10 3.62 -31.74
C PHE A 73 -2.59 3.81 -32.04
N PHE A 74 -3.31 4.52 -31.16
CA PHE A 74 -4.75 4.73 -31.32
C PHE A 74 -5.09 5.93 -32.20
N PHE A 75 -4.21 6.94 -32.25
CA PHE A 75 -4.40 8.10 -33.11
C PHE A 75 -3.64 7.94 -34.43
N LYS A 76 -4.32 8.07 -35.57
CA LYS A 76 -3.66 8.19 -36.88
C LYS A 76 -2.96 9.56 -36.97
N PHE A 77 -1.73 9.64 -36.49
CA PHE A 77 -0.91 10.84 -36.69
C PHE A 77 -0.66 11.05 -38.19
N LYS A 78 -0.83 12.30 -38.67
CA LYS A 78 -0.46 12.68 -40.04
C LYS A 78 0.96 12.20 -40.33
N LYS A 79 1.19 11.59 -41.51
CA LYS A 79 2.55 11.23 -41.96
C LYS A 79 3.45 12.46 -41.88
N ALA A 80 4.67 12.28 -41.37
CA ALA A 80 5.66 13.34 -41.34
C ALA A 80 5.91 13.84 -42.78
N LYS A 81 5.90 15.16 -42.98
CA LYS A 81 6.12 15.78 -44.29
C LYS A 81 7.61 16.02 -44.55
N THR A 82 8.41 16.16 -43.50
CA THR A 82 9.86 16.43 -43.58
C THR A 82 10.69 15.40 -42.81
N ASN A 83 11.97 15.30 -43.16
CA ASN A 83 12.92 14.41 -42.46
C ASN A 83 13.15 14.84 -41.00
N GLU A 84 13.13 16.15 -40.73
CA GLU A 84 13.26 16.69 -39.36
C GLU A 84 12.08 16.29 -38.46
N GLU A 85 10.85 16.38 -38.97
CA GLU A 85 9.64 15.92 -38.26
C GLU A 85 9.71 14.42 -37.93
N ARG A 86 10.27 13.61 -38.85
CA ARG A 86 10.46 12.18 -38.64
C ARG A 86 11.47 11.90 -37.53
N THR A 87 12.63 12.56 -37.56
CA THR A 87 13.67 12.41 -36.53
C THR A 87 13.19 12.86 -35.16
N PHE A 88 12.47 13.99 -35.07
CA PHE A 88 11.90 14.48 -33.82
C PHE A 88 10.91 13.50 -33.19
N ARG A 89 10.02 12.90 -33.99
CA ARG A 89 9.08 11.87 -33.51
C ARG A 89 9.78 10.62 -32.99
N LEU A 90 10.82 10.15 -33.71
CA LEU A 90 11.62 9.00 -33.27
C LEU A 90 12.33 9.29 -31.95
N LEU A 91 12.90 10.50 -31.80
CA LEU A 91 13.57 10.93 -30.58
C LEU A 91 12.60 10.92 -29.39
N ILE A 92 11.40 11.50 -29.53
CA ILE A 92 10.36 11.46 -28.49
C ILE A 92 9.99 10.00 -28.14
N MET A 93 9.81 9.14 -29.15
CA MET A 93 9.45 7.74 -28.93
C MET A 93 10.53 6.98 -28.16
N TYR A 94 11.80 7.16 -28.53
CA TYR A 94 12.92 6.53 -27.82
C TYR A 94 13.07 7.07 -26.40
N THR A 95 12.94 8.39 -26.19
CA THR A 95 12.99 8.99 -24.85
C THR A 95 11.87 8.45 -23.96
N LEU A 96 10.63 8.36 -24.47
CA LEU A 96 9.51 7.79 -23.73
C LEU A 96 9.72 6.29 -23.44
N ALA A 97 10.28 5.53 -24.38
CA ALA A 97 10.58 4.12 -24.19
C ALA A 97 11.64 3.90 -23.10
N VAL A 98 12.73 4.67 -23.11
CA VAL A 98 13.77 4.62 -22.07
C VAL A 98 13.19 4.99 -20.71
N LEU A 99 12.39 6.07 -20.64
CA LEU A 99 11.74 6.50 -19.41
C LEU A 99 10.79 5.43 -18.85
N PHE A 100 10.03 4.76 -19.72
CA PHE A 100 9.16 3.65 -19.33
C PHE A 100 9.94 2.47 -18.77
N ILE A 101 11.05 2.07 -19.40
CA ILE A 101 11.90 0.98 -18.91
C ILE A 101 12.43 1.30 -17.51
N ILE A 102 12.88 2.53 -17.29
CA ILE A 102 13.38 2.97 -15.97
C ILE A 102 12.26 2.85 -14.92
N ILE A 103 11.08 3.40 -15.19
CA ILE A 103 9.98 3.44 -14.21
C ILE A 103 9.39 2.05 -13.97
N ALA A 104 9.26 1.22 -15.01
CA ALA A 104 8.85 -0.17 -14.87
C ALA A 104 9.86 -0.97 -14.03
N SER A 105 11.17 -0.74 -14.23
CA SER A 105 12.23 -1.39 -13.45
C SER A 105 12.19 -0.94 -11.98
N LEU A 106 12.01 0.35 -11.72
CA LEU A 106 11.85 0.88 -10.35
C LEU A 106 10.63 0.28 -9.65
N ASN A 107 9.51 0.16 -10.35
CA ASN A 107 8.31 -0.49 -9.82
C ASN A 107 8.53 -1.98 -9.52
N GLY A 108 9.26 -2.69 -10.39
CA GLY A 108 9.66 -4.07 -10.17
C GLY A 108 10.57 -4.23 -8.95
N ILE A 109 11.56 -3.35 -8.78
CA ILE A 109 12.45 -3.33 -7.61
C ILE A 109 11.65 -3.09 -6.32
N ALA A 110 10.74 -2.11 -6.31
CA ALA A 110 9.89 -1.83 -5.16
C ALA A 110 9.03 -3.05 -4.78
N MET A 111 8.47 -3.74 -5.78
CA MET A 111 7.68 -4.95 -5.57
C MET A 111 8.52 -6.11 -5.00
N ILE A 112 9.72 -6.35 -5.54
CA ILE A 112 10.65 -7.37 -5.03
C ILE A 112 11.07 -7.06 -3.59
N TRP A 113 11.39 -5.80 -3.31
CA TRP A 113 11.78 -5.36 -1.97
C TRP A 113 10.67 -5.59 -0.94
N LEU A 114 9.42 -5.26 -1.31
CA LEU A 114 8.27 -5.52 -0.46
C LEU A 114 8.08 -7.03 -0.25
N TYR A 115 8.18 -7.83 -1.31
CA TYR A 115 8.06 -9.28 -1.25
C TYR A 115 9.07 -9.93 -0.31
N ILE A 116 10.33 -9.49 -0.33
CA ILE A 116 11.40 -10.03 0.52
C ILE A 116 11.21 -9.62 1.99
N THR A 117 10.72 -8.40 2.25
CA THR A 117 10.59 -7.88 3.63
C THR A 117 9.27 -8.23 4.30
N ALA A 118 8.21 -8.49 3.53
CA ALA A 118 6.88 -8.78 4.05
C ALA A 118 6.81 -9.94 5.07
N PRO A 119 7.53 -11.07 4.91
CA PRO A 119 7.48 -12.16 5.90
C PRO A 119 7.95 -11.73 7.29
N ALA A 120 9.01 -10.92 7.36
CA ALA A 120 9.55 -10.45 8.64
C ALA A 120 8.63 -9.39 9.27
N ASP A 121 8.16 -8.43 8.47
CA ASP A 121 7.22 -7.40 8.93
C ASP A 121 5.92 -8.02 9.45
N ASN A 122 5.38 -9.02 8.74
CA ASN A 122 4.18 -9.76 9.16
C ASN A 122 4.41 -10.57 10.42
N LYS A 123 5.54 -11.29 10.51
CA LYS A 123 5.87 -12.07 11.71
C LYS A 123 5.93 -11.18 12.94
N LEU A 124 6.60 -10.03 12.84
CA LEU A 124 6.67 -9.06 13.93
C LEU A 124 5.28 -8.57 14.34
N PHE A 125 4.44 -8.19 13.38
CA PHE A 125 3.07 -7.77 13.66
C PHE A 125 2.27 -8.84 14.41
N TYR A 126 2.29 -10.09 13.93
CA TYR A 126 1.53 -11.17 14.55
C TYR A 126 2.08 -11.57 15.92
N GLU A 127 3.40 -11.55 16.13
CA GLU A 127 3.99 -11.82 17.45
C GLU A 127 3.59 -10.76 18.48
N LEU A 128 3.55 -9.49 18.09
CA LEU A 128 3.07 -8.41 18.95
C LEU A 128 1.55 -8.51 19.17
N PHE A 129 0.79 -8.80 18.12
CA PHE A 129 -0.66 -8.97 18.18
C PHE A 129 -1.08 -10.12 19.09
N ASP A 130 -0.42 -11.27 18.98
CA ASP A 130 -0.78 -12.45 19.76
C ASP A 130 -0.53 -12.26 21.26
N LYS A 131 0.57 -11.58 21.61
CA LYS A 131 0.96 -11.25 22.99
C LYS A 131 0.27 -10.01 23.56
N SER A 132 -0.48 -9.27 22.74
CA SER A 132 -1.16 -8.05 23.16
C SER A 132 -2.47 -8.32 23.90
N VAL A 133 -2.84 -7.41 24.80
CA VAL A 133 -4.14 -7.45 25.48
C VAL A 133 -5.21 -6.94 24.52
N LYS A 134 -6.10 -7.85 24.10
CA LYS A 134 -7.18 -7.59 23.15
C LYS A 134 -8.43 -7.17 23.91
N GLU A 135 -8.55 -5.88 24.20
CA GLU A 135 -9.77 -5.32 24.77
C GLU A 135 -10.83 -5.06 23.70
N GLU A 136 -12.09 -5.12 24.13
CA GLU A 136 -13.26 -4.88 23.29
C GLU A 136 -13.24 -3.50 22.61
N ILE A 137 -12.70 -2.47 23.28
CA ILE A 137 -12.55 -1.13 22.70
C ILE A 137 -11.75 -1.13 21.39
N PHE A 138 -10.75 -2.00 21.24
CA PHE A 138 -9.97 -2.10 20.00
C PHE A 138 -10.77 -2.81 18.91
N LEU A 139 -11.56 -3.82 19.26
CA LEU A 139 -12.46 -4.51 18.32
C LEU A 139 -13.50 -3.53 17.77
N THR A 140 -14.18 -2.78 18.64
CA THR A 140 -15.16 -1.76 18.24
C THR A 140 -14.53 -0.67 17.36
N GLN A 141 -13.28 -0.27 17.62
CA GLN A 141 -12.58 0.69 16.77
C GLN A 141 -12.24 0.12 15.38
N ILE A 142 -11.88 -1.15 15.30
CA ILE A 142 -11.63 -1.83 14.03
C ILE A 142 -12.93 -1.93 13.23
N GLU A 143 -14.03 -2.34 13.86
CA GLU A 143 -15.35 -2.44 13.24
C GLU A 143 -15.82 -1.11 12.69
N LYS A 144 -15.72 -0.04 13.49
CA LYS A 144 -16.03 1.33 13.04
C LYS A 144 -15.12 1.79 11.91
N GLY A 145 -13.83 1.47 11.99
CA GLY A 145 -12.85 1.86 10.98
C GLY A 145 -13.05 1.14 9.63
N LEU A 146 -13.49 -0.12 9.67
CA LEU A 146 -13.72 -0.96 8.49
C LEU A 146 -15.18 -0.97 8.02
N ASP A 147 -16.05 -0.19 8.65
CA ASP A 147 -17.49 -0.13 8.37
C ASP A 147 -18.15 -1.53 8.40
N CYS A 148 -17.77 -2.32 9.41
CA CYS A 148 -18.33 -3.65 9.63
C CYS A 148 -19.67 -3.52 10.38
N ILE A 149 -20.71 -4.16 9.87
CA ILE A 149 -21.99 -4.29 10.57
C ILE A 149 -21.82 -5.38 11.63
N SER A 150 -21.87 -5.02 12.92
CA SER A 150 -21.78 -6.00 14.01
C SER A 150 -23.11 -6.76 14.15
N ASP A 151 -23.06 -7.99 14.65
CA ASP A 151 -24.28 -8.70 15.05
C ASP A 151 -24.94 -8.03 16.26
N ASP A 152 -24.20 -7.29 17.10
CA ASP A 152 -24.75 -6.50 18.21
C ASP A 152 -25.63 -5.34 17.72
N ASP A 153 -25.40 -4.82 16.51
CA ASP A 153 -26.27 -3.83 15.88
C ASP A 153 -27.63 -4.43 15.43
N LYS A 154 -27.76 -5.76 15.45
CA LYS A 154 -29.00 -6.50 15.16
C LYS A 154 -29.75 -6.95 16.40
N GLU A 155 -29.19 -6.79 17.59
CA GLU A 155 -29.94 -6.97 18.84
C GLU A 155 -30.90 -5.79 19.02
N LEU A 156 -32.02 -5.85 18.28
CA LEU A 156 -33.17 -4.99 18.51
C LEU A 156 -33.69 -5.24 19.92
N ASP A 157 -33.93 -4.14 20.63
CA ASP A 157 -34.58 -4.09 21.93
C ASP A 157 -35.76 -5.08 22.00
N PRO A 158 -35.78 -6.06 22.93
CA PRO A 158 -36.88 -7.03 23.05
C PRO A 158 -38.22 -6.38 23.49
N THR A 159 -38.30 -5.05 23.56
CA THR A 159 -39.48 -4.29 23.95
C THR A 159 -40.21 -3.57 22.80
N VAL A 160 -39.90 -3.90 21.53
CA VAL A 160 -40.75 -3.56 20.36
C VAL A 160 -41.32 -4.82 19.71
#